data_AF-A0A1Z9J633-F1
#
_entry.id   AF-A0A1Z9J633-F1
#
_cell.length_a   1.000
_cell.length_b   1.000
_cell.length_c   1.000
_cell.angle_alpha   90.00
_cell.angle_beta   90.00
_cell.angle_gamma   90.00
#
_symmetry.space_group_name_H-M   'P 1'
#
loop_
_entity.id
_entity.type
_entity.pdbx_description
1 polymer ?
#
loop_
_entity_poly.entity_id
_entity_poly.type
_entity_poly.pdbx_seq_one_letter_code
_entity_poly.pdbx_strand_id
1 'polypeptide(L)'
;MQIDIHPEVLKELEYLVELHQRHGAPNAQANVDDLVAFVLASIADGSRRPGAWERQLLELMGLVAESEEHQQYRSHYGPAVEP
;
A
#
# COMPACT_ATOMS: atom_id res chain seq x y z
N MET A 1 2.96 15.56 0.13
CA MET A 1 3.58 14.64 -0.84
C MET A 1 2.88 14.88 -2.17
N GLN A 2 3.61 15.07 -3.26
CA GLN A 2 3.02 15.20 -4.59
C GLN A 2 3.34 13.91 -5.34
N ILE A 3 2.30 13.15 -5.69
CA ILE A 3 2.41 11.93 -6.52
C ILE A 3 1.71 12.24 -7.83
N ASP A 4 2.46 12.17 -8.93
CA ASP A 4 1.89 12.32 -10.25
C ASP A 4 1.39 10.94 -10.73
N ILE A 5 0.07 10.84 -10.93
CA ILE A 5 -0.58 9.63 -11.40
C ILE A 5 -0.88 9.80 -12.89
N HIS A 6 -0.57 8.78 -13.70
CA HIS A 6 -0.91 8.80 -15.11
C HIS A 6 -2.42 9.04 -15.30
N PRO A 7 -2.86 9.95 -16.20
CA PRO A 7 -4.26 10.35 -16.28
C PRO A 7 -5.25 9.20 -16.52
N GLU A 8 -4.86 8.18 -17.28
CA GLU A 8 -5.72 7.01 -17.50
C GLU A 8 -5.86 6.13 -16.26
N VAL A 9 -4.80 6.02 -15.45
CA VAL A 9 -4.85 5.30 -14.18
C VAL A 9 -5.72 6.08 -13.19
N LEU A 10 -5.58 7.41 -13.15
CA LEU A 10 -6.42 8.27 -12.31
C LEU A 10 -7.91 8.05 -12.57
N LYS A 11 -8.33 7.98 -13.84
CA LYS A 11 -9.74 7.71 -14.21
C LYS A 11 -10.27 6.41 -13.61
N GLU A 12 -9.45 5.35 -13.61
CA GLU A 12 -9.85 4.06 -13.04
C GLU A 12 -9.95 4.15 -11.50
N LEU A 13 -9.04 4.87 -10.85
CA LEU A 13 -9.08 5.09 -9.40
C LEU A 13 -10.30 5.92 -8.99
N GLU A 14 -10.64 6.96 -9.76
CA GLU A 14 -11.87 7.74 -9.58
C GLU A 14 -13.10 6.85 -9.69
N TYR A 15 -13.13 5.96 -10.69
CA TYR A 15 -14.24 5.03 -10.90
C TYR A 15 -14.35 4.00 -9.76
N LEU A 16 -13.24 3.50 -9.24
CA LEU A 16 -13.22 2.61 -8.07
C LEU A 16 -13.84 3.30 -6.84
N VAL A 17 -13.47 4.56 -6.59
CA VAL A 17 -14.05 5.35 -5.50
C VAL A 17 -15.55 5.57 -5.72
N GLU A 18 -15.98 5.87 -6.94
CA GLU A 18 -17.41 5.99 -7.28
C GLU A 18 -18.16 4.69 -6.99
N LEU A 19 -17.57 3.53 -7.30
CA LEU A 19 -18.15 2.22 -6.97
C LEU A 19 -18.27 2.02 -5.45
N HIS A 20 -17.26 2.38 -4.67
CA HIS A 20 -17.33 2.34 -3.20
C HIS A 20 -18.48 3.20 -2.67
N GLN A 21 -18.69 4.40 -3.23
CA GLN A 21 -19.76 5.30 -2.80
C GLN A 21 -21.15 4.77 -3.17
N ARG A 22 -21.31 4.17 -4.36
CA ARG A 22 -22.60 3.67 -4.84
C ARG A 22 -23.01 2.34 -4.21
N HIS A 23 -22.06 1.45 -3.97
CA HIS A 23 -22.33 0.06 -3.61
C HIS A 23 -21.77 -0.35 -2.24
N GLY A 24 -20.98 0.52 -1.61
CA GLY A 24 -20.21 0.20 -0.43
C GLY A 24 -18.99 -0.66 -0.74
N ALA A 25 -18.09 -0.75 0.24
CA ALA A 25 -16.98 -1.69 0.25
C ALA A 25 -16.58 -1.97 1.70
N PRO A 26 -15.97 -3.14 2.00
CA PRO A 26 -15.46 -3.43 3.33
C PRO A 26 -14.45 -2.40 3.87
N ASN A 27 -13.73 -1.74 2.96
CA ASN A 27 -12.82 -0.63 3.27
C ASN A 27 -12.99 0.52 2.26
N ALA A 28 -14.19 1.10 2.23
CA ALA A 28 -14.53 2.20 1.34
C ALA A 28 -13.64 3.43 1.59
N GLN A 29 -13.23 4.07 0.49
CA GLN A 29 -12.42 5.30 0.51
C GLN A 29 -13.26 6.47 0.01
N ALA A 30 -13.06 7.65 0.57
CA ALA A 30 -13.90 8.81 0.26
C ALA A 30 -13.52 9.48 -1.07
N ASN A 31 -12.23 9.46 -1.40
CA ASN A 31 -11.64 10.07 -2.59
C ASN A 31 -10.38 9.29 -3.01
N VAL A 32 -9.79 9.67 -4.16
CA VAL A 32 -8.59 9.02 -4.70
C VAL A 32 -7.37 9.20 -3.79
N ASP A 33 -7.22 10.36 -3.14
CA ASP A 33 -6.08 10.64 -2.28
C ASP A 33 -6.06 9.70 -1.07
N ASP A 34 -7.22 9.48 -0.43
CA ASP A 34 -7.39 8.54 0.69
C ASP A 34 -7.08 7.10 0.25
N LEU A 35 -7.56 6.70 -0.94
CA LEU A 35 -7.28 5.40 -1.53
C LEU A 35 -5.78 5.20 -1.76
N VAL A 36 -5.11 6.17 -2.39
CA VAL A 36 -3.68 6.11 -2.67
C VAL A 36 -2.88 6.09 -1.36
N ALA A 37 -3.24 6.93 -0.38
CA ALA A 37 -2.61 6.94 0.93
C ALA A 37 -2.73 5.59 1.63
N PHE A 38 -3.92 4.98 1.60
CA PHE A 38 -4.16 3.66 2.19
C PHE A 38 -3.32 2.56 1.53
N VAL A 39 -3.27 2.53 0.20
CA VAL A 39 -2.49 1.54 -0.55
C VAL A 39 -0.99 1.69 -0.26
N LEU A 40 -0.47 2.92 -0.25
CA LEU A 40 0.94 3.19 0.04
C LEU A 40 1.30 2.83 1.49
N ALA A 41 0.42 3.12 2.45
CA ALA A 41 0.59 2.70 3.83
C ALA A 41 0.61 1.16 3.95
N SER A 42 -0.27 0.46 3.24
CA SER A 42 -0.30 -1.00 3.20
C SER A 42 1.00 -1.58 2.63
N ILE A 43 1.52 -0.98 1.55
CA ILE A 43 2.81 -1.39 0.97
C ILE A 43 3.95 -1.21 1.98
N ALA A 44 4.02 -0.07 2.65
CA ALA A 44 5.05 0.21 3.66
C ALA A 44 4.95 -0.76 4.85
N ASP A 45 3.74 -1.10 5.28
CA ASP A 45 3.48 -2.04 6.36
C ASP A 45 3.84 -3.48 5.97
N GLY A 46 3.48 -3.93 4.77
CA GLY A 46 3.89 -5.24 4.25
C GLY A 46 5.40 -5.36 4.08
N SER A 47 6.09 -4.26 3.73
CA SER A 47 7.55 -4.26 3.62
C SER A 47 8.24 -4.41 4.98
N ARG A 48 7.74 -3.77 6.03
CA ARG A 48 8.36 -3.82 7.37
C ARG A 48 7.90 -5.02 8.21
N ARG A 49 6.87 -5.75 7.79
CA ARG A 49 6.23 -6.83 8.58
C ARG A 49 6.07 -8.12 7.76
N PRO A 50 7.05 -9.03 7.79
CA PRO A 50 6.98 -10.30 7.04
C PRO A 50 5.76 -11.18 7.38
N GLY A 51 5.19 -11.05 8.58
CA GLY A 51 4.01 -11.81 8.99
C GLY A 51 2.67 -11.10 8.80
N ALA A 52 2.65 -9.89 8.22
CA ALA A 52 1.41 -9.13 8.04
C ALA A 52 0.67 -9.56 6.77
N TRP A 53 -0.64 -9.32 6.71
CA TRP A 53 -1.42 -9.74 5.52
C TRP A 53 -1.00 -8.94 4.28
N GLU A 54 -0.61 -7.68 4.44
CA GLU A 54 -0.10 -6.81 3.38
C GLU A 54 1.14 -7.41 2.71
N ARG A 55 1.91 -8.25 3.41
CA ARG A 55 3.07 -8.95 2.86
C ARG A 55 2.71 -9.79 1.64
N GLN A 56 1.56 -10.46 1.65
CA GLN A 56 1.12 -11.32 0.56
C GLN A 56 0.95 -10.53 -0.74
N LEU A 57 0.49 -9.27 -0.65
CA LEU A 57 0.40 -8.38 -1.81
C LEU A 57 1.79 -8.10 -2.41
N LEU A 58 2.80 -7.82 -1.57
CA LEU A 58 4.16 -7.57 -2.05
C LEU A 58 4.77 -8.81 -2.70
N GLU A 59 4.54 -10.00 -2.14
CA GLU A 59 5.03 -11.26 -2.70
C GLU A 59 4.43 -11.54 -4.08
N LEU A 60 3.11 -11.37 -4.22
CA LEU A 60 2.42 -11.54 -5.51
C LEU A 60 2.91 -10.55 -6.57
N MET A 61 3.31 -9.34 -6.17
CA MET A 61 3.84 -8.31 -7.07
C MET A 61 5.36 -8.40 -7.28
N GLY A 62 6.06 -9.34 -6.63
CA GLY A 62 7.52 -9.44 -6.71
C GLY A 62 8.27 -8.26 -6.08
N LEU A 63 7.65 -7.57 -5.11
CA LEU A 63 8.22 -6.38 -4.44
C LEU A 63 9.02 -6.73 -3.18
N VAL A 64 9.21 -8.02 -2.89
CA VAL A 64 10.03 -8.48 -1.77
C VAL A 64 11.47 -8.70 -2.23
N ALA A 65 12.37 -7.81 -1.81
CA ALA A 65 13.82 -8.00 -1.98
C ALA A 65 14.33 -9.32 -1.38
N GLU A 66 15.19 -10.02 -2.11
CA GLU A 66 15.90 -11.24 -1.69
C GLU A 66 17.04 -10.90 -0.69
N SER A 67 16.65 -10.45 0.51
CA SER A 67 17.56 -9.96 1.54
C SER A 67 17.08 -10.35 2.93
N GLU A 68 18.00 -10.50 3.89
CA GLU A 68 17.66 -10.83 5.28
C GLU A 68 16.87 -9.71 5.96
N GLU A 69 17.18 -8.45 5.63
CA GLU A 69 16.52 -7.26 6.16
C GLU A 69 15.03 -7.28 5.88
N HIS A 70 14.64 -7.80 4.71
CA HIS A 70 13.24 -7.90 4.35
C HIS A 70 12.52 -9.07 5.02
N GLN A 71 13.24 -10.00 5.67
CA GLN A 71 12.69 -11.12 6.46
C GLN A 71 12.54 -10.79 7.95
N GLN A 72 12.96 -9.59 8.38
CA GLN A 72 12.88 -9.16 9.77
C GLN A 72 11.77 -8.13 9.97
N TYR A 73 11.03 -8.29 11.06
CA TYR A 73 10.05 -7.29 11.49
C TYR A 73 10.75 -6.01 11.96
N ARG A 74 10.28 -4.86 11.47
CA ARG A 74 10.71 -3.53 11.92
C ARG A 74 9.53 -2.76 12.51
N SER A 75 9.69 -2.29 13.75
CA SER A 75 8.67 -1.51 14.47
C SER A 75 8.52 -0.08 13.97
N HIS A 76 9.53 0.44 13.25
CA HIS A 76 9.54 1.78 12.67
C HIS A 76 9.62 1.70 11.14
N TYR A 77 9.31 2.81 10.46
CA TYR A 77 9.50 2.93 9.02
C TYR A 77 10.97 3.22 8.69
N GLY A 78 11.48 2.58 7.64
CA GLY A 78 12.87 2.71 7.20
C GLY A 78 13.81 1.65 7.78
N PRO A 79 15.12 1.88 7.71
CA PRO A 79 16.14 1.01 8.29
C PRO A 79 15.98 0.85 9.81
N ALA A 80 16.50 -0.24 10.36
CA ALA A 80 16.69 -0.33 11.80
C ALA A 80 17.63 0.79 12.23
N VAL A 81 17.28 1.50 13.31
CA VAL A 81 18.22 2.42 13.95
C VAL A 81 19.28 1.54 14.60
N GLU A 82 20.52 1.58 14.12
CA GLU A 82 21.63 0.91 14.79
C GLU A 82 21.73 1.45 16.24
N PRO A 83 21.96 0.58 17.24
CA PRO A 83 22.12 1.00 18.64
C PRO A 83 23.38 1.85 18.87
#